data_AF-A0A6J4IYH4-F1
#
_entry.id   AF-A0A6J4IYH4-F1
#
_cell.length_a   1.000
_cell.length_b   1.000
_cell.length_c   1.000
_cell.angle_alpha   90.00
_cell.angle_beta   90.00
_cell.angle_gamma   90.00
#
_symmetry.space_group_name_H-M   'P 1'
#
loop_
_entity.id
_entity.type
_entity.pdbx_description
1 polymer ?
#
loop_
_entity_poly.entity_id
_entity_poly.type
_entity_poly.pdbx_seq_one_letter_code
_entity_poly.pdbx_strand_id
1 'polypeptide(L)'
;MTASAAGRAGPRWDERELLAQLQSGDEARFRQLVTDLTPVLTRLARTYTPTEVAAQDAVQDTWLVVIDKLDTFEGRSSLKTWVCGILVHTARRGGVREARSIPFSSAWRDDHG
;
A
#
# COMPACT_ATOMS: atom_id res chain seq x y z
N MET A 1 -31.47 -6.85 -11.34
CA MET A 1 -30.87 -5.72 -12.07
C MET A 1 -30.64 -4.57 -11.10
N THR A 2 -29.36 -4.31 -10.77
CA THR A 2 -28.74 -3.04 -10.28
C THR A 2 -27.44 -3.45 -9.56
N ALA A 3 -26.28 -2.86 -9.74
CA ALA A 3 -25.72 -2.07 -10.84
C ALA A 3 -24.22 -2.38 -10.82
N SER A 4 -23.66 -2.71 -11.99
CA SER A 4 -22.22 -2.72 -12.22
C SER A 4 -21.70 -1.32 -11.93
N ALA A 5 -20.89 -1.17 -10.88
CA ALA A 5 -20.13 0.06 -10.65
C ALA A 5 -18.99 0.08 -11.67
N ALA A 6 -19.35 0.55 -12.87
CA ALA A 6 -18.46 0.83 -13.97
C ALA A 6 -17.23 1.59 -13.48
N GLY A 7 -16.06 1.05 -13.85
CA GLY A 7 -14.80 1.71 -13.67
C GLY A 7 -14.86 3.13 -14.21
N ARG A 8 -14.42 4.09 -13.39
CA ARG A 8 -13.86 5.31 -13.93
C ARG A 8 -12.57 4.90 -14.64
N ALA A 9 -12.71 4.60 -15.93
CA ALA A 9 -11.58 4.56 -16.84
C ALA A 9 -10.97 5.96 -16.81
N GLY A 10 -9.92 6.13 -16.00
CA GLY A 10 -8.87 7.09 -16.33
C GLY A 10 -8.38 6.80 -17.76
N PRO A 11 -7.72 7.76 -18.40
CA PRO A 11 -7.44 7.65 -19.83
C PRO A 11 -6.73 6.32 -20.11
N ARG A 12 -7.21 5.59 -21.13
CA ARG A 12 -6.72 4.27 -21.54
C ARG A 12 -5.32 4.35 -22.16
N TRP A 13 -4.41 5.12 -21.58
CA TRP A 13 -2.99 4.82 -21.73
C TRP A 13 -2.82 3.38 -21.30
N ASP A 14 -2.13 2.61 -22.14
CA ASP A 14 -2.03 1.17 -22.01
C ASP A 14 -1.47 0.88 -20.61
N GLU A 15 -2.21 0.13 -19.78
CA GLU A 15 -1.69 -0.27 -18.47
C GLU A 15 -0.33 -0.97 -18.63
N ARG A 16 -0.08 -1.56 -19.82
CA ARG A 16 1.22 -2.09 -20.23
C ARG A 16 2.28 -1.02 -20.47
N GLU A 17 1.93 0.14 -21.02
CA GLU A 17 2.86 1.27 -21.19
C GLU A 17 3.21 1.88 -19.84
N LEU A 18 2.21 2.05 -18.95
CA LEU A 18 2.46 2.46 -17.57
C LEU A 18 3.40 1.46 -16.86
N LEU A 19 3.13 0.17 -16.99
CA LEU A 19 3.97 -0.88 -16.42
C LEU A 19 5.39 -0.85 -17.01
N ALA A 20 5.54 -0.68 -18.32
CA ALA A 20 6.85 -0.59 -18.96
C ALA A 20 7.67 0.59 -18.44
N GLN A 21 7.04 1.77 -18.28
CA GLN A 21 7.70 2.94 -17.70
C GLN A 21 8.10 2.70 -16.25
N LEU A 22 7.21 2.11 -15.45
CA LEU A 22 7.49 1.75 -14.07
C LEU A 22 8.63 0.74 -13.94
N GLN A 23 8.65 -0.32 -14.77
CA GLN A 23 9.70 -1.35 -14.80
C GLN A 23 11.02 -0.83 -15.38
N SER A 24 11.00 0.23 -16.19
CA SER A 24 12.22 0.92 -16.62
C SER A 24 12.85 1.80 -15.53
N GLY A 25 12.20 1.91 -14.36
CA GLY A 25 12.67 2.76 -13.26
C GLY A 25 12.36 4.24 -13.44
N ASP A 26 11.33 4.61 -14.22
CA ASP A 26 10.89 6.00 -14.34
C ASP A 26 10.37 6.52 -12.98
N GLU A 27 11.24 7.24 -12.27
CA GLU A 27 10.95 7.79 -10.94
C GLU A 27 9.77 8.76 -10.95
N ALA A 28 9.57 9.51 -12.05
CA ALA A 28 8.47 10.47 -12.14
C ALA A 28 7.13 9.73 -12.22
N ARG A 29 7.07 8.64 -13.00
CA ARG A 29 5.90 7.77 -13.06
C ARG A 29 5.65 7.04 -11.75
N PHE A 30 6.70 6.57 -11.09
CA PHE A 30 6.57 5.96 -9.78
C PHE A 30 6.03 6.96 -8.75
N ARG A 31 6.54 8.19 -8.73
CA ARG A 31 6.07 9.26 -7.81
C ARG A 31 4.61 9.61 -8.06
N GLN A 32 4.18 9.66 -9.32
CA GLN A 32 2.77 9.88 -9.66
C GLN A 32 1.90 8.73 -9.15
N LEU A 33 2.31 7.47 -9.38
CA LEU A 33 1.60 6.30 -8.87
C LEU A 33 1.45 6.33 -7.34
N VAL A 34 2.53 6.66 -6.63
CA VAL A 34 2.51 6.79 -5.16
C VAL A 34 1.54 7.88 -4.72
N THR A 35 1.57 9.04 -5.38
CA THR A 35 0.69 10.18 -5.08
C THR A 35 -0.78 9.82 -5.27
N ASP A 36 -1.11 9.11 -6.34
CA ASP A 36 -2.48 8.79 -6.71
C ASP A 36 -3.08 7.66 -5.86
N LEU A 37 -2.29 6.63 -5.54
CA LEU A 37 -2.79 5.47 -4.81
C LEU A 37 -2.68 5.60 -3.29
N THR A 38 -1.75 6.38 -2.74
CA THR A 38 -1.58 6.50 -1.28
C THR A 38 -2.88 6.87 -0.57
N PRO A 39 -3.68 7.88 -1.00
CA PRO A 39 -4.95 8.21 -0.34
C PRO A 39 -5.96 7.05 -0.34
N VAL A 40 -5.97 6.25 -1.42
CA VAL A 40 -6.83 5.06 -1.55
C VAL A 40 -6.37 3.97 -0.59
N LEU A 41 -5.06 3.72 -0.53
CA LEU A 41 -4.46 2.73 0.35
C LEU A 41 -4.64 3.10 1.82
N THR A 42 -4.39 4.36 2.21
CA THR A 42 -4.63 4.83 3.58
C THR A 42 -6.07 4.63 4.00
N ARG A 43 -7.04 4.97 3.14
CA ARG A 43 -8.47 4.76 3.44
C ARG A 43 -8.80 3.28 3.62
N LEU A 44 -8.21 2.39 2.81
CA LEU A 44 -8.42 0.95 2.92
C LEU A 44 -7.73 0.38 4.17
N ALA A 45 -6.51 0.80 4.48
CA ALA A 45 -5.72 0.36 5.64
C ALA A 45 -6.46 0.61 6.95
N ARG A 46 -7.08 1.79 7.09
CA ARG A 46 -7.92 2.15 8.25
C ARG A 46 -9.07 1.18 8.54
N THR A 47 -9.49 0.38 7.57
CA THR A 47 -10.52 -0.65 7.79
C THR A 47 -9.97 -1.95 8.39
N TYR A 48 -8.64 -2.12 8.39
CA TYR A 48 -7.94 -3.31 8.87
C TYR A 48 -7.06 -3.04 10.09
N THR A 49 -6.79 -1.78 10.43
CA THR A 49 -5.89 -1.41 11.52
C THR A 49 -6.62 -0.63 12.62
N PRO A 50 -6.18 -0.75 13.89
CA PRO A 50 -6.84 -0.10 15.03
C PRO A 50 -6.50 1.39 15.17
N THR A 51 -5.37 1.84 14.60
CA THR A 51 -4.87 3.21 14.73
C THR A 51 -4.49 3.79 13.37
N GLU A 52 -4.42 5.14 13.31
CA GLU A 52 -3.91 5.85 12.12
C GLU A 52 -2.44 5.52 11.86
N VAL A 53 -1.63 5.41 12.92
CA VAL A 53 -0.21 5.07 12.81
C VAL A 53 -0.05 3.70 12.15
N ALA A 54 -0.77 2.68 12.63
CA ALA A 54 -0.78 1.36 12.02
C ALA A 54 -1.25 1.38 10.56
N ALA A 55 -2.19 2.26 10.20
CA ALA A 55 -2.64 2.42 8.82
C ALA A 55 -1.50 2.97 7.93
N GLN A 56 -0.79 4.00 8.40
CA GLN A 56 0.34 4.60 7.68
C GLN A 56 1.50 3.61 7.54
N ASP A 57 1.79 2.83 8.58
CA ASP A 57 2.84 1.79 8.55
C ASP A 57 2.49 0.70 7.54
N ALA A 58 1.25 0.21 7.51
CA ALA A 58 0.81 -0.76 6.51
C ALA A 58 0.92 -0.23 5.08
N VAL A 59 0.64 1.06 4.85
CA VAL A 59 0.81 1.70 3.54
C VAL A 59 2.29 1.77 3.15
N GLN A 60 3.18 2.13 4.08
CA GLN A 60 4.62 2.15 3.84
C GLN A 60 5.15 0.75 3.49
N ASP A 61 4.83 -0.26 4.30
CA ASP A 61 5.18 -1.66 4.04
C ASP A 61 4.68 -2.14 2.67
N THR A 62 3.48 -1.68 2.27
CA THR A 62 2.92 -1.98 0.96
C THR A 62 3.79 -1.41 -0.16
N TRP A 63 4.23 -0.15 -0.04
CA TRP A 63 5.10 0.46 -1.04
C TRP A 63 6.47 -0.20 -1.13
N LEU A 64 7.04 -0.65 0.00
CA LEU A 64 8.27 -1.43 -0.01
C LEU A 64 8.12 -2.74 -0.79
N VAL A 65 7.02 -3.47 -0.56
CA VAL A 65 6.72 -4.70 -1.31
C VAL A 65 6.45 -4.42 -2.78
N VAL A 66 5.78 -3.32 -3.11
CA VAL A 66 5.54 -2.91 -4.50
C VAL A 66 6.87 -2.67 -5.21
N ILE A 67 7.78 -1.89 -4.63
CA ILE A 67 9.11 -1.61 -5.21
C ILE A 67 9.88 -2.91 -5.44
N ASP A 68 9.88 -3.82 -4.47
CA ASP A 68 10.60 -5.11 -4.55
C ASP A 68 10.01 -6.08 -5.60
N LYS A 69 8.71 -5.97 -5.91
CA LYS A 69 7.99 -6.96 -6.72
C LYS A 69 7.49 -6.45 -8.06
N LEU A 70 7.56 -5.15 -8.35
CA LEU A 70 6.99 -4.54 -9.55
C LEU A 70 7.58 -5.14 -10.84
N ASP A 71 8.87 -5.44 -10.85
CA ASP A 71 9.56 -6.05 -12.00
C ASP A 71 9.05 -7.46 -12.32
N THR A 72 8.50 -8.15 -11.32
CA THR A 72 7.94 -9.50 -11.47
C THR A 72 6.43 -9.51 -11.69
N PHE A 73 5.79 -8.35 -11.79
CA PHE A 73 4.35 -8.26 -11.97
C PHE A 73 3.94 -8.57 -13.42
N GLU A 74 3.19 -9.65 -13.60
CA GLU A 74 2.80 -10.18 -14.91
C GLU A 74 1.52 -9.55 -15.51
N GLY A 75 0.86 -8.62 -14.81
CA GLY A 75 -0.37 -7.98 -15.30
C GLY A 75 -1.61 -8.90 -15.32
N ARG A 76 -1.63 -9.96 -14.49
CA ARG A 76 -2.80 -10.88 -14.36
C ARG A 76 -4.04 -10.23 -13.71
N SER A 77 -3.85 -9.07 -13.09
CA SER A 77 -4.89 -8.16 -12.59
C SER A 77 -4.50 -6.74 -12.92
N SER A 78 -5.34 -5.74 -12.63
CA SER A 78 -4.85 -4.36 -12.66
C SER A 78 -3.80 -4.13 -11.58
N LEU A 79 -2.86 -3.22 -11.82
CA LEU A 79 -1.83 -2.81 -10.88
C LEU A 79 -2.45 -2.36 -9.57
N LYS A 80 -3.51 -1.54 -9.64
CA LYS A 80 -4.28 -1.10 -8.47
C LYS A 80 -4.81 -2.28 -7.64
N THR A 81 -5.35 -3.31 -8.29
CA THR A 81 -5.89 -4.49 -7.59
C THR A 81 -4.77 -5.25 -6.88
N TRP A 82 -3.63 -5.41 -7.55
CA TRP A 82 -2.46 -6.07 -6.99
C TRP A 82 -1.91 -5.31 -5.76
N VAL A 83 -1.75 -3.98 -5.86
CA VAL A 83 -1.29 -3.14 -4.74
C VAL A 83 -2.27 -3.19 -3.55
N CYS A 84 -3.58 -3.12 -3.80
CA CYS A 84 -4.59 -3.27 -2.74
C CYS A 84 -4.53 -4.66 -2.08
N GLY A 85 -4.25 -5.73 -2.86
CA GLY A 85 -4.09 -7.08 -2.33
C GLY A 85 -2.88 -7.20 -1.40
N ILE A 86 -1.74 -6.59 -1.78
CA ILE A 86 -0.56 -6.48 -0.91
C ILE A 86 -0.91 -5.75 0.39
N LEU A 87 -1.62 -4.63 0.31
CA LEU A 87 -2.03 -3.87 1.50
C LEU A 87 -2.86 -4.70 2.47
N VAL A 88 -3.84 -5.45 1.97
CA VAL A 88 -4.66 -6.30 2.84
C VAL A 88 -3.79 -7.33 3.57
N HIS A 89 -2.76 -7.86 2.92
CA HIS A 89 -1.82 -8.78 3.53
C HIS A 89 -0.93 -8.11 4.59
N THR A 90 -0.35 -6.93 4.29
CA THR A 90 0.52 -6.20 5.21
C THR A 90 -0.26 -5.65 6.41
N ALA A 91 -1.43 -5.06 6.21
CA ALA A 91 -2.27 -4.52 7.29
C ALA A 91 -2.71 -5.61 8.30
N ARG A 92 -3.04 -6.80 7.81
CA ARG A 92 -3.39 -7.94 8.68
C ARG A 92 -2.19 -8.48 9.47
N ARG A 93 -0.98 -8.43 8.91
CA ARG A 93 0.25 -8.80 9.62
C ARG A 93 0.67 -7.75 10.64
N GLY A 94 0.55 -6.46 10.30
CA GLY A 94 0.90 -5.32 11.15
C GLY A 94 0.01 -5.20 12.40
N GLY A 95 -1.31 -5.36 12.24
CA GLY A 95 -2.25 -5.33 13.38
C GLY A 95 -1.98 -6.40 14.46
N VAL A 96 -1.34 -7.52 14.08
CA VAL A 96 -0.93 -8.58 15.03
C VAL A 96 0.39 -8.23 15.74
N ARG A 97 1.29 -7.46 15.11
CA ARG A 97 2.57 -7.04 15.69
C ARG A 97 2.37 -5.91 16.71
N GLU A 98 1.52 -4.92 16.42
CA GLU A 98 1.27 -3.79 17.33
C GLU A 98 0.53 -4.20 18.60
N ALA A 99 -0.38 -5.19 18.52
CA ALA A 99 -0.97 -5.82 19.71
C ALA A 99 0.08 -6.49 20.63
N ARG A 100 1.31 -6.70 20.15
CA ARG A 100 2.41 -7.35 20.86
C ARG A 100 3.61 -6.43 21.12
N SER A 101 3.60 -5.19 20.60
CA SER A 101 4.68 -4.23 20.79
C SER A 101 4.34 -3.32 21.96
N ILE A 102 5.08 -3.49 23.06
CA ILE A 102 5.04 -2.55 24.18
C ILE A 102 5.53 -1.20 23.65
N PRO A 103 4.84 -0.06 23.93
CA PRO A 103 5.24 1.25 23.40
C PRO A 103 6.72 1.54 23.64
N PHE A 104 7.39 2.20 22.69
CA PHE A 104 8.81 2.60 22.83
C PHE A 104 9.08 3.40 24.12
N SER A 105 8.06 4.10 24.65
CA SER A 105 8.09 4.79 25.95
C SER A 105 8.19 3.87 27.17
N SER A 106 7.88 2.59 27.04
CA SER A 106 8.08 1.59 28.11
C SER A 106 9.50 1.03 28.17
N ALA A 107 10.28 1.17 27.09
CA ALA A 107 11.69 0.77 27.04
C ALA A 107 12.61 1.79 27.75
N TRP A 108 12.09 2.98 28.05
CA TRP A 108 12.74 4.02 28.85
C TRP A 108 11.91 4.28 30.12
N ARG A 109 11.87 3.30 31.03
CA ARG A 109 11.62 3.62 32.43
C ARG A 109 12.97 4.03 33.00
N ASP A 110 13.17 5.34 33.09
CA ASP A 110 14.34 5.91 33.76
C ASP A 110 14.45 5.32 35.17
N ASP A 111 15.56 4.60 35.37
CA ASP A 111 16.20 4.43 36.65
C ASP A 111 16.70 5.81 37.07
N HIS A 112 15.90 6.50 37.87
CA HIS A 112 16.32 7.70 38.59
C HIS A 112 16.03 7.47 40.07
N GLY A 113 17.01 6.85 40.75
CA GLY A 113 17.35 7.06 42.17
C GLY A 113 16.41 6.48 43.22
#